data_AF-A0A3A0BHB0-F1
#
_entry.id   AF-A0A3A0BHB0-F1
#
_cell.length_a   1.000
_cell.length_b   1.000
_cell.length_c   1.000
_cell.angle_alpha   90.00
_cell.angle_beta   90.00
_cell.angle_gamma   90.00
#
_symmetry.space_group_name_H-M   'P 1'
#
loop_
_entity.id
_entity.type
_entity.pdbx_description
1 polymer ?
#
loop_
_entity_poly.entity_id
_entity_poly.type
_entity_poly.pdbx_seq_one_letter_code
_entity_poly.pdbx_strand_id
1 'polypeptide(L)'
;MSLLLAPLAYEFFQRGLLASVVVGVLCAVMGTYVVLRGMAFLGDAMAHAILPGVAIAYILKGDLLVGAGVAAVAVALTIGFFTKDGAVKEDTA
;
A
#
# COMPACT_ATOMS: atom_id res chain seq x y z
N MET A 1 4.28 -21.10 30.29
CA MET A 1 4.97 -21.03 28.99
C MET A 1 4.05 -21.41 27.83
N SER A 2 3.29 -22.51 27.91
CA SER A 2 2.39 -22.99 26.85
C SER A 2 1.26 -22.04 26.43
N LEU A 3 0.74 -21.21 27.34
CA LEU A 3 -0.38 -20.28 27.06
C LEU A 3 -0.04 -19.19 26.02
N LEU A 4 1.24 -18.77 25.96
CA LEU A 4 1.74 -17.77 25.00
C LEU A 4 2.11 -18.38 23.64
N LEU A 5 2.47 -19.67 23.61
CA LEU A 5 2.94 -20.38 22.40
C LEU A 5 1.82 -21.16 21.72
N ALA A 6 0.72 -21.46 22.42
CA ALA A 6 -0.44 -22.13 21.85
C ALA A 6 -1.06 -21.42 20.62
N PRO A 7 -1.15 -20.08 20.56
CA PRO A 7 -1.64 -19.37 19.38
C PRO A 7 -0.76 -19.60 18.14
N LEU A 8 0.55 -19.77 18.32
CA LEU A 8 1.53 -19.94 17.23
C LEU A 8 1.38 -21.27 16.47
N ALA A 9 0.71 -22.25 17.08
CA ALA A 9 0.46 -23.54 16.46
C ALA A 9 -0.70 -23.52 15.44
N TYR A 10 -1.57 -22.50 15.48
CA TYR A 10 -2.68 -22.39 14.56
C TYR A 10 -2.21 -21.86 13.19
N GLU A 11 -2.62 -22.52 12.11
CA GLU A 11 -2.22 -22.17 10.74
C GLU A 11 -2.62 -20.73 10.37
N PHE A 12 -3.78 -20.25 10.83
CA PHE A 12 -4.20 -18.86 10.64
C PHE A 12 -3.23 -17.86 11.27
N PHE A 13 -2.72 -18.15 12.47
CA PHE A 13 -1.77 -17.28 13.15
C PHE A 13 -0.43 -17.25 12.42
N GLN A 14 0.04 -18.41 11.95
CA GLN A 14 1.28 -18.50 11.17
C GLN A 14 1.19 -17.74 9.84
N ARG A 15 0.08 -17.89 9.11
CA ARG A 15 -0.19 -17.13 7.88
C ARG A 15 -0.27 -15.63 8.15
N GLY A 16 -0.96 -15.23 9.22
CA GLY A 16 -1.05 -13.83 9.63
C GLY A 16 0.31 -13.24 10.00
N LEU A 17 1.16 -14.00 10.70
CA LEU A 17 2.52 -13.60 11.04
C LEU A 17 3.41 -13.48 9.80
N LEU A 18 3.35 -14.44 8.88
CA LEU A 18 4.08 -14.36 7.60
C LEU A 18 3.63 -13.14 6.78
N ALA A 19 2.33 -12.92 6.67
CA ALA A 19 1.78 -11.77 5.96
C ALA A 19 2.22 -10.45 6.60
N SER A 20 2.18 -10.33 7.93
CA SER A 20 2.58 -9.10 8.61
C SER A 20 4.08 -8.83 8.53
N VAL A 21 4.94 -9.87 8.55
CA VAL A 21 6.38 -9.72 8.32
C VAL A 21 6.65 -9.22 6.90
N VAL A 22 6.02 -9.82 5.89
CA VAL A 22 6.17 -9.40 4.48
C VAL A 22 5.71 -7.94 4.31
N VAL A 23 4.52 -7.60 4.82
CA VAL A 23 3.99 -6.24 4.76
C VAL A 23 4.88 -5.26 5.52
N GLY A 24 5.41 -5.64 6.69
CA GLY A 24 6.31 -4.81 7.49
C GLY A 24 7.61 -4.47 6.75
N VAL A 25 8.23 -5.44 6.10
CA VAL A 25 9.43 -5.21 5.28
C VAL A 25 9.12 -4.29 4.10
N LEU A 26 8.02 -4.53 3.39
CA LEU A 26 7.61 -3.69 2.26
C LEU A 26 7.33 -2.25 2.71
N CYS A 27 6.62 -2.06 3.82
CA CYS A 27 6.33 -0.74 4.39
C CYS A 27 7.61 -0.02 4.85
N ALA A 28 8.59 -0.72 5.43
CA ALA A 28 9.85 -0.12 5.83
C ALA A 28 10.65 0.40 4.62
N VAL A 29 10.76 -0.41 3.56
CA VAL A 29 11.46 -0.02 2.33
C VAL A 29 10.74 1.11 1.60
N MET A 30 9.42 1.00 1.42
CA MET A 30 8.64 2.04 0.74
C MET A 30 8.58 3.34 1.55
N GLY A 31 8.42 3.24 2.87
CA GLY A 31 8.40 4.40 3.76
C GLY A 31 9.72 5.17 3.74
N THR A 32 10.86 4.47 3.88
CA THR A 32 12.18 5.11 3.78
C THR A 32 12.41 5.76 2.42
N TYR A 33 12.00 5.11 1.32
CA TYR A 33 12.08 5.69 -0.02
C TYR A 33 11.25 6.97 -0.15
N VAL A 34 9.99 6.93 0.30
CA VAL A 34 9.06 8.06 0.24
C VAL A 34 9.56 9.26 1.05
N VAL A 35 10.10 9.01 2.25
CA VAL A 35 10.68 10.04 3.12
C VAL A 35 11.93 10.67 2.49
N LEU A 36 12.86 9.86 1.97
CA LEU A 36 14.08 10.36 1.33
C LEU A 36 13.81 11.17 0.07
N ARG A 37 12.70 10.89 -0.62
CA ARG A 37 12.24 11.62 -1.80
C ARG A 37 11.35 12.82 -1.47
N GLY A 38 11.04 13.10 -0.21
CA GLY A 38 10.13 14.20 0.15
C GLY A 38 8.68 14.01 -0.36
N MET A 39 8.30 12.79 -0.74
CA MET A 39 7.00 12.46 -1.34
C MET A 39 5.96 12.02 -0.29
N ALA A 40 5.96 12.60 0.92
CA ALA A 40 5.14 12.12 2.04
C ALA A 40 3.63 12.00 1.71
N PHE A 41 3.11 12.91 0.86
CA PHE A 41 1.73 12.90 0.38
C PHE A 41 1.37 11.75 -0.56
N LEU A 42 2.35 11.10 -1.19
CA LEU A 42 2.11 9.99 -2.10
C LEU A 42 1.42 8.82 -1.39
N GLY A 43 1.81 8.53 -0.14
CA GLY A 43 1.22 7.46 0.65
C GLY A 43 -0.26 7.70 0.97
N ASP A 44 -0.60 8.93 1.35
CA ASP A 44 -1.98 9.30 1.69
C ASP A 44 -2.89 9.34 0.46
N ALA A 45 -2.38 9.88 -0.65
CA ALA A 45 -3.10 9.89 -1.93
C ALA A 45 -3.36 8.47 -2.46
N MET A 46 -2.37 7.58 -2.38
CA MET A 46 -2.51 6.17 -2.77
C MET A 46 -3.58 5.46 -1.93
N ALA A 47 -3.62 5.69 -0.61
CA ALA A 47 -4.61 5.06 0.26
C ALA A 47 -6.06 5.43 -0.11
N HIS A 48 -6.30 6.71 -0.42
CA HIS A 48 -7.62 7.21 -0.81
C HIS A 48 -8.04 6.78 -2.22
N ALA A 49 -7.07 6.59 -3.12
CA ALA A 49 -7.36 6.28 -4.51
C ALA A 49 -7.42 4.76 -4.81
N ILE A 50 -6.79 3.91 -4.00
CA ILE A 50 -6.85 2.44 -4.16
C ILE A 50 -8.22 1.89 -3.72
N LEU A 51 -8.80 2.41 -2.63
CA LEU A 51 -10.11 1.97 -2.11
C LEU A 51 -11.23 1.98 -3.18
N PRO A 52 -11.47 3.07 -3.93
CA PRO A 52 -12.48 3.07 -4.99
C PRO A 52 -12.14 2.10 -6.13
N GLY A 53 -10.86 1.88 -6.45
CA GLY A 53 -10.45 0.86 -7.44
C GLY A 53 -10.87 -0.55 -7.05
N VAL A 54 -10.69 -0.91 -5.77
CA VAL A 54 -11.17 -2.18 -5.22
C VAL A 54 -12.70 -2.25 -5.21
N ALA A 55 -13.37 -1.16 -4.84
CA ALA A 55 -14.83 -1.10 -4.82
C ALA A 55 -15.43 -1.30 -6.22
N ILE A 56 -14.85 -0.67 -7.24
CA ILE A 56 -15.25 -0.84 -8.64
C ILE A 56 -15.04 -2.29 -9.07
N ALA A 57 -13.87 -2.88 -8.81
CA ALA A 57 -13.61 -4.28 -9.15
C ALA A 57 -14.58 -5.25 -8.47
N TYR A 58 -14.96 -4.98 -7.21
CA TYR A 58 -15.97 -5.75 -6.50
C TYR A 58 -17.35 -5.67 -7.17
N ILE A 59 -17.81 -4.48 -7.57
CA ILE A 59 -19.10 -4.29 -8.27
C ILE A 59 -19.09 -5.02 -9.62
N LEU A 60 -17.99 -4.98 -10.34
CA LEU A 60 -17.79 -5.69 -11.61
C LEU A 60 -17.63 -7.22 -11.45
N LYS A 61 -17.64 -7.75 -10.21
CA LYS A 61 -17.35 -9.16 -9.88
C LYS A 61 -16.00 -9.64 -10.45
N GLY A 62 -15.06 -8.72 -10.57
CA GLY A 62 -13.71 -8.98 -11.05
C GLY A 62 -12.75 -9.34 -9.91
N ASP A 63 -11.48 -9.53 -10.27
CA ASP A 63 -10.41 -9.77 -9.32
C ASP A 63 -10.03 -8.48 -8.58
N LEU A 64 -10.06 -8.53 -7.24
CA LEU A 64 -9.79 -7.37 -6.39
C LEU A 64 -8.33 -6.90 -6.49
N LEU A 65 -7.38 -7.81 -6.69
CA LEU A 65 -5.96 -7.46 -6.85
C LEU A 65 -5.75 -6.71 -8.15
N VAL A 66 -6.44 -7.12 -9.22
CA VAL A 66 -6.39 -6.40 -10.50
C VAL A 66 -6.99 -5.00 -10.35
N GLY A 67 -8.13 -4.86 -9.68
CA GLY A 67 -8.75 -3.56 -9.38
C GLY A 67 -7.84 -2.63 -8.59
N ALA A 68 -7.26 -3.13 -7.49
CA ALA A 68 -6.29 -2.41 -6.67
C ALA A 68 -5.05 -2.01 -7.49
N GLY A 69 -4.52 -2.94 -8.27
CA GLY A 69 -3.31 -2.74 -9.08
C GLY A 69 -3.50 -1.68 -10.16
N VAL A 70 -4.61 -1.74 -10.91
CA VAL A 70 -4.92 -0.75 -11.96
C VAL A 70 -5.09 0.64 -11.35
N ALA A 71 -5.82 0.76 -10.23
CA ALA A 71 -5.98 2.04 -9.55
C ALA A 71 -4.64 2.59 -9.00
N ALA A 72 -3.84 1.73 -8.36
CA ALA A 72 -2.52 2.12 -7.86
C ALA A 72 -1.60 2.61 -8.98
N VAL A 73 -1.55 1.91 -10.12
CA VAL A 73 -0.74 2.32 -11.28
C VAL A 73 -1.25 3.62 -11.88
N ALA A 74 -2.56 3.77 -12.07
CA ALA A 74 -3.15 4.99 -12.60
C ALA A 74 -2.80 6.21 -11.73
N VAL A 75 -2.89 6.08 -10.41
CA VAL A 75 -2.58 7.14 -9.45
C VAL A 75 -1.09 7.44 -9.40
N ALA A 76 -0.24 6.42 -9.39
CA ALA A 76 1.20 6.60 -9.43
C ALA A 76 1.66 7.33 -10.71
N LEU A 77 1.03 7.01 -11.85
CA LEU A 77 1.31 7.67 -13.12
C LEU A 77 0.81 9.12 -13.15
N THR A 78 -0.40 9.39 -12.65
CA THR A 78 -0.91 10.77 -12.60
C THR A 78 -0.04 11.62 -11.69
N ILE A 79 0.25 11.17 -10.47
CA ILE A 79 1.11 11.89 -9.54
C ILE A 79 2.51 12.07 -10.15
N GLY A 80 3.12 11.00 -10.69
CA GLY A 80 4.45 11.08 -11.31
C GLY A 80 4.52 12.01 -12.53
N PHE A 81 3.42 12.14 -13.29
CA PHE A 81 3.32 13.09 -14.39
C PHE A 81 3.26 14.53 -13.87
N PHE A 82 2.39 14.82 -12.89
CA PHE A 82 2.27 16.15 -12.31
C PHE A 82 3.50 16.59 -11.49
N THR A 83 4.22 15.65 -10.86
CA THR A 83 5.48 15.92 -10.15
C THR A 83 6.62 16.23 -11.11
N LYS A 84 6.63 15.65 -12.32
CA LYS A 84 7.68 15.90 -13.34
C LYS A 84 7.66 17.32 -13.91
N ASP A 85 6.49 17.93 -14.03
CA ASP A 85 6.35 19.29 -14.60
C ASP A 85 6.63 20.42 -13.58
N GLY A 86 7.00 20.10 -12.33
CA GLY A 86 7.37 21.11 -11.32
C GLY A 86 6.21 21.96 -10.78
N ALA A 87 4.96 21.62 -11.13
CA ALA A 87 3.77 22.35 -10.71
C ALA A 87 3.34 22.05 -9.26
N VAL A 88 3.82 20.95 -8.68
CA VAL A 88 3.53 20.56 -7.29
C VAL A 88 4.84 20.51 -6.54
N LYS A 89 5.05 21.49 -5.65
CA LYS A 89 6.12 21.45 -4.64
C LYS A 89 6.02 20.11 -3.91
N GLU A 90 7.12 19.37 -3.84
CA GLU A 90 7.26 18.30 -2.85
C GLU A 90 7.14 18.97 -1.48
N ASP A 91 5.95 18.92 -0.89
CA ASP A 91 5.65 19.54 0.39
C ASP A 91 6.16 18.61 1.49
N THR A 92 7.48 18.61 1.63
CA THR A 92 8.14 18.40 2.90
C THR A 92 8.73 19.77 3.26
N ALA A 93 8.07 20.48 4.16
CA ALA A 93 8.61 21.69 4.78
C ALA A 93 10.02 21.46 5.35
#